data_AF-A0A7J4FAE3-F1
#
_entry.id   AF-A0A7J4FAE3-F1
#
_cell.length_a   1.000
_cell.length_b   1.000
_cell.length_c   1.000
_cell.angle_alpha   90.00
_cell.angle_beta   90.00
_cell.angle_gamma   90.00
#
_symmetry.space_group_name_H-M   'P 1'
#
loop_
_entity.id
_entity.type
_entity.pdbx_description
1 polymer ?
#
loop_
_entity_poly.entity_id
_entity_poly.type
_entity_poly.pdbx_seq_one_letter_code
_entity_poly.pdbx_strand_id
1 'polypeptide(L)'
;MAEEMSERREIGMVVGTTSPNFFKAAVQRRVVETERIRVGNYVLAEHPHLDALVLCQVTNIKVEDRGYHELSSLVDTYVETGRRPRIATTLRSFLHVTPVGFVEDGEFSPLREGLVPGSRVYEARPEDIRSYFGVSNP
;
A
#
# COMPACT_ATOMS: atom_id res chain seq x y z
N MET A 1 -3.73 -13.15 -16.12
CA MET A 1 -3.41 -12.36 -14.92
C MET A 1 -1.93 -12.48 -14.47
N ALA A 2 -1.42 -13.68 -14.14
CA ALA A 2 -0.06 -13.81 -13.58
C ALA A 2 1.11 -13.30 -14.46
N GLU A 3 1.07 -13.50 -15.79
CA GLU A 3 2.09 -12.96 -16.70
C GLU A 3 2.05 -11.42 -16.75
N GLU A 4 0.86 -10.82 -16.83
CA GLU A 4 0.70 -9.36 -16.84
C GLU A 4 1.16 -8.71 -15.51
N MET A 5 0.92 -9.40 -14.39
CA MET A 5 1.37 -8.96 -13.07
C MET A 5 2.88 -9.06 -12.89
N SER A 6 3.56 -9.98 -13.58
CA SER A 6 5.01 -10.14 -13.49
C SER A 6 5.79 -8.90 -13.99
N GLU A 7 5.16 -8.11 -14.86
CA GLU A 7 5.70 -6.84 -15.36
C GLU A 7 5.27 -5.63 -14.50
N ARG A 8 4.36 -5.82 -13.56
CA ARG A 8 3.88 -4.76 -12.68
C ARG A 8 4.78 -4.64 -11.46
N ARG A 9 4.99 -3.40 -11.06
CA ARG A 9 5.86 -3.11 -9.92
C ARG A 9 5.10 -3.29 -8.61
N GLU A 10 5.44 -4.34 -7.87
CA GLU A 10 4.99 -4.49 -6.49
C GLU A 10 5.61 -3.38 -5.64
N ILE A 11 4.76 -2.67 -4.90
CA ILE A 11 5.15 -1.55 -4.04
C ILE A 11 4.90 -1.84 -2.56
N GLY A 12 4.11 -2.87 -2.25
CA GLY A 12 3.82 -3.25 -0.89
C GLY A 12 2.75 -4.32 -0.75
N MET A 13 2.18 -4.40 0.44
CA MET A 13 1.18 -5.41 0.80
C MET A 13 0.18 -4.85 1.80
N VAL A 14 -1.09 -5.25 1.69
CA VAL A 14 -2.13 -4.97 2.67
C VAL A 14 -1.84 -5.74 3.95
N VAL A 15 -1.67 -5.02 5.06
CA VAL A 15 -1.31 -5.61 6.36
C VAL A 15 -2.45 -5.60 7.37
N GLY A 16 -3.55 -4.90 7.08
CA GLY A 16 -4.69 -4.85 7.98
C GLY A 16 -5.77 -3.87 7.55
N THR A 17 -6.83 -3.82 8.36
CA THR A 17 -7.95 -2.90 8.18
C THR A 17 -7.89 -1.83 9.28
N THR A 18 -8.11 -0.58 8.90
CA THR A 18 -8.31 0.55 9.82
C THR A 18 -9.79 0.83 10.03
N SER A 19 -10.65 0.39 9.11
CA SER A 19 -12.10 0.31 9.20
C SER A 19 -12.61 -0.73 8.18
N PRO A 20 -13.91 -1.06 8.15
CA PRO A 20 -14.48 -1.98 7.15
C PRO A 20 -14.11 -1.66 5.69
N ASN A 21 -13.89 -0.39 5.35
CA ASN A 21 -13.58 0.07 3.98
C ASN A 21 -12.22 0.76 3.84
N PHE A 22 -11.41 0.84 4.91
CA PHE A 22 -10.12 1.53 4.88
C PHE A 22 -9.01 0.56 5.24
N PHE A 23 -8.11 0.29 4.29
CA PHE A 23 -7.06 -0.70 4.43
C PHE A 23 -5.70 -0.05 4.59
N LYS A 24 -4.84 -0.65 5.41
CA LYS A 24 -3.46 -0.22 5.62
C LYS A 24 -2.55 -1.10 4.78
N ALA A 25 -1.87 -0.51 3.80
CA ALA A 25 -0.86 -1.17 2.99
C ALA A 25 0.54 -0.72 3.42
N ALA A 26 1.38 -1.67 3.81
CA ALA A 26 2.79 -1.41 4.10
C ALA A 26 3.56 -1.31 2.79
N VAL A 27 4.22 -0.17 2.56
CA VAL A 27 4.99 0.09 1.35
C VAL A 27 6.43 0.46 1.68
N GLN A 28 7.33 0.23 0.73
CA GLN A 28 8.72 0.65 0.89
C GLN A 28 8.80 2.18 0.92
N ARG A 29 9.60 2.73 1.85
CA ARG A 29 9.76 4.18 2.04
C ARG A 29 10.11 4.92 0.75
N ARG A 30 11.02 4.35 -0.05
CA ARG A 30 11.42 4.87 -1.36
C ARG A 30 10.21 5.18 -2.24
N VAL A 31 9.20 4.32 -2.26
CA VAL A 31 8.01 4.47 -3.11
C VAL A 31 7.26 5.77 -2.76
N VAL A 32 7.12 6.04 -1.46
CA VAL A 32 6.44 7.25 -0.98
C VAL A 32 7.29 8.50 -1.20
N GLU A 33 8.59 8.43 -0.92
CA GLU A 33 9.46 9.61 -0.94
C GLU A 33 9.93 10.01 -2.35
N THR A 34 10.17 9.03 -3.22
CA THR A 34 10.79 9.28 -4.53
C THR A 34 9.84 9.05 -5.70
N GLU A 35 8.81 8.23 -5.53
CA GLU A 35 8.00 7.72 -6.66
C GLU A 35 6.61 8.34 -6.73
N ARG A 36 6.41 9.43 -5.98
CA ARG A 36 5.26 10.34 -6.12
C ARG A 36 3.90 9.69 -5.87
N ILE A 37 3.81 8.57 -5.14
CA ILE A 37 2.51 8.15 -4.60
C ILE A 37 2.01 9.23 -3.65
N ARG A 38 0.86 9.81 -3.99
CA ARG A 38 0.20 10.89 -3.25
C ARG A 38 -1.23 10.49 -2.92
N VAL A 39 -1.79 11.20 -1.95
CA VAL A 39 -3.24 11.15 -1.72
C VAL A 39 -3.96 11.53 -3.02
N GLY A 40 -4.96 10.74 -3.40
CA GLY A 40 -5.70 10.86 -4.66
C GLY A 40 -5.18 9.96 -5.78
N ASN A 41 -3.96 9.41 -5.67
CA ASN A 41 -3.48 8.41 -6.63
C ASN A 41 -4.24 7.09 -6.46
N TYR A 42 -4.12 6.22 -7.47
CA TYR A 42 -4.68 4.88 -7.45
C TYR A 42 -3.56 3.83 -7.39
N VAL A 43 -3.87 2.71 -6.77
CA VAL A 43 -3.04 1.49 -6.71
C VAL A 43 -3.92 0.29 -6.99
N LEU A 44 -3.31 -0.80 -7.42
CA LEU A 44 -3.99 -2.08 -7.56
C LEU A 44 -3.63 -2.99 -6.40
N ALA A 45 -4.60 -3.71 -5.89
CA ALA A 45 -4.38 -4.76 -4.91
C ALA A 45 -4.86 -6.10 -5.48
N GLU A 46 -3.95 -7.06 -5.57
CA GLU A 46 -4.27 -8.42 -5.98
C GLU A 46 -4.95 -9.15 -4.83
N HIS A 47 -6.19 -9.58 -5.05
CA HIS A 47 -6.94 -10.31 -4.05
C HIS A 47 -6.39 -11.75 -3.95
N PRO A 48 -6.00 -12.25 -2.76
CA PRO A 48 -5.34 -13.54 -2.64
C PRO A 48 -6.27 -14.76 -2.84
N HIS A 49 -7.58 -14.54 -2.83
CA HIS A 49 -8.59 -15.61 -2.95
C HIS A 49 -9.51 -15.47 -4.16
N LEU A 50 -9.43 -14.33 -4.84
CA LEU A 50 -10.18 -14.05 -6.04
C LEU A 50 -9.12 -13.76 -7.10
N ASP A 51 -9.17 -14.42 -8.25
CA ASP A 51 -8.27 -14.16 -9.36
C ASP A 51 -8.62 -12.80 -10.00
N ALA A 52 -8.54 -11.73 -9.19
CA ALA A 52 -9.09 -10.42 -9.47
C ALA A 52 -8.20 -9.32 -8.86
N LEU A 53 -8.12 -8.20 -9.58
CA LEU A 53 -7.44 -7.01 -9.12
C LEU A 53 -8.46 -6.01 -8.59
N VAL A 54 -8.14 -5.38 -7.47
CA VAL A 54 -8.98 -4.35 -6.86
C VAL A 54 -8.31 -3.00 -7.05
N LEU A 55 -8.97 -2.11 -7.76
CA LEU A 55 -8.54 -0.72 -7.85
C LEU A 55 -8.83 -0.02 -6.52
N CYS A 56 -7.83 0.67 -5.99
CA CYS A 56 -7.90 1.32 -4.70
C CYS A 56 -7.41 2.77 -4.79
N GLN A 57 -8.14 3.70 -4.20
CA GLN A 57 -7.69 5.08 -4.07
C GLN A 57 -6.86 5.26 -2.80
N VAL A 58 -5.72 5.93 -2.90
CA VAL A 58 -4.92 6.34 -1.75
C VAL A 58 -5.59 7.54 -1.08
N THR A 59 -6.11 7.35 0.12
CA THR A 59 -6.84 8.37 0.87
C THR A 59 -5.99 9.04 1.94
N ASN A 60 -4.94 8.38 2.42
CA ASN A 60 -3.98 8.95 3.35
C ASN A 60 -2.61 8.26 3.21
N ILE A 61 -1.55 8.94 3.62
CA ILE A 61 -0.19 8.41 3.69
C ILE A 61 0.35 8.70 5.08
N LYS A 62 0.73 7.64 5.80
CA LYS A 62 1.38 7.74 7.11
C LYS A 62 2.79 7.21 7.04
N VAL A 63 3.74 7.99 7.51
CA VAL A 63 5.11 7.52 7.75
C VAL A 63 5.22 7.28 9.25
N GLU A 64 5.29 6.01 9.65
CA GLU A 64 5.46 5.64 11.05
C GLU A 64 6.95 5.36 11.30
N ASP A 65 7.53 6.13 12.21
CA ASP A 65 8.84 5.84 12.78
C ASP A 65 8.65 4.99 14.04
N ARG A 66 8.90 3.67 13.93
CA ARG A 66 8.95 2.82 15.12
C ARG A 66 10.12 3.17 16.04
N GLY A 67 11.12 3.91 15.57
CA GLY A 67 12.28 4.29 16.36
C GLY A 67 11.95 5.15 17.56
N TYR A 68 10.90 5.98 17.50
CA TYR A 68 10.61 6.93 18.58
C TYR A 68 10.03 6.29 19.85
N HIS A 69 9.28 5.20 19.74
CA HIS A 69 8.73 4.51 20.92
C HIS A 69 9.79 3.69 21.68
N GLU A 70 10.91 3.37 21.03
CA GLU A 70 12.03 2.65 21.65
C GLU A 70 13.10 3.61 22.22
N LEU A 71 13.02 4.93 21.95
CA LEU A 71 14.06 5.86 22.39
C LEU A 71 14.21 5.91 23.92
N SER A 72 13.13 5.79 24.69
CA SER A 72 13.22 5.79 26.16
C SER A 72 14.01 4.58 26.66
N SER A 73 13.70 3.38 26.17
CA SER A 73 14.43 2.15 26.55
C SER A 73 15.86 2.12 26.02
N LEU A 74 16.13 2.77 24.89
CA LEU A 74 17.46 2.88 24.29
C LEU A 74 18.33 3.91 25.04
N VAL A 75 17.73 4.99 25.57
CA VAL A 75 18.42 5.91 26.49
C VAL A 75 18.78 5.17 27.78
N ASP A 76 17.86 4.41 28.35
CA ASP A 76 18.14 3.60 29.55
C ASP A 76 19.28 2.61 29.27
N THR A 77 19.25 1.93 28.12
CA THR A 77 20.33 1.01 27.70
C THR A 77 21.67 1.74 27.51
N TYR A 78 21.68 2.95 26.94
CA TYR A 78 22.91 3.75 26.79
C TYR A 78 23.47 4.18 28.14
N VAL A 79 22.59 4.64 29.05
CA VAL A 79 22.95 5.07 30.41
C VAL A 79 23.51 3.88 31.21
N GLU A 80 22.91 2.70 31.09
CA GLU A 80 23.34 1.50 31.81
C GLU A 80 24.62 0.87 31.25
N THR A 81 24.79 0.85 29.92
CA THR A 81 25.86 0.06 29.28
C THR A 81 26.99 0.90 28.68
N GLY A 82 26.81 2.22 28.55
CA GLY A 82 27.73 3.14 27.87
C GLY A 82 27.85 2.91 26.35
N ARG A 83 27.12 1.93 25.79
CA ARG A 83 27.18 1.57 24.37
C ARG A 83 26.07 2.28 23.61
N ARG A 84 26.43 3.01 22.55
CA ARG A 84 25.43 3.61 21.64
C ARG A 84 24.56 2.49 21.05
N PRO A 85 23.25 2.49 21.29
CA PRO A 85 22.37 1.51 20.69
C PRO A 85 22.36 1.68 19.17
N ARG A 86 22.43 0.57 18.45
CA ARG A 86 22.22 0.55 17.00
C ARG A 86 20.71 0.51 16.75
N ILE A 87 20.14 1.68 16.49
CA ILE A 87 18.74 1.76 16.07
C ILE A 87 18.66 1.30 14.62
N ALA A 88 18.10 0.13 14.38
CA ALA A 88 17.61 -0.25 13.07
C ALA A 88 16.28 0.50 12.86
N THR A 89 16.34 1.77 12.47
CA THR A 89 15.14 2.55 12.13
C THR A 89 14.48 1.92 10.92
N THR A 90 13.54 1.01 11.16
CA THR A 90 12.69 0.46 10.10
C THR A 90 11.52 1.42 9.94
N LEU A 91 11.77 2.57 9.32
CA LEU A 91 10.73 3.52 8.94
C LEU A 91 9.79 2.80 7.96
N ARG A 92 8.56 2.51 8.42
CA ARG A 92 7.53 1.89 7.58
C ARG A 92 6.58 2.97 7.11
N SER A 93 6.46 3.08 5.79
CA SER A 93 5.46 3.93 5.17
C SER A 93 4.20 3.10 4.94
N PHE A 94 3.06 3.70 5.23
CA PHE A 94 1.76 3.07 5.11
C PHE A 94 0.85 3.92 4.24
N LEU A 95 0.27 3.29 3.23
CA LEU A 95 -0.83 3.86 2.47
C LEU A 95 -2.13 3.44 3.14
N HIS A 96 -3.01 4.41 3.39
CA HIS A 96 -4.41 4.11 3.63
C HIS A 96 -5.10 4.10 2.29
N VAL A 97 -5.71 2.96 1.96
CA VAL A 97 -6.34 2.76 0.65
C VAL A 97 -7.81 2.39 0.83
N THR A 98 -8.63 2.90 -0.08
CA THR A 98 -10.07 2.61 -0.16
C THR A 98 -10.35 1.88 -1.46
N PRO A 99 -10.83 0.64 -1.42
CA PRO A 99 -11.18 -0.09 -2.63
C PRO A 99 -12.37 0.60 -3.32
N VAL A 100 -12.28 0.77 -4.63
CA VAL A 100 -13.33 1.41 -5.44
C VAL A 100 -14.05 0.40 -6.34
N GLY A 101 -13.39 -0.69 -6.73
CA GLY A 101 -14.00 -1.78 -7.48
C GLY A 101 -12.97 -2.74 -8.05
N PHE A 102 -13.44 -3.75 -8.77
CA PHE A 102 -12.59 -4.74 -9.43
C PHE A 102 -12.20 -4.26 -10.83
N VAL A 103 -11.01 -4.67 -11.26
CA VAL A 103 -10.50 -4.51 -12.62
C VAL A 103 -10.18 -5.91 -13.14
N GLU A 104 -10.92 -6.33 -14.17
CA GLU A 104 -10.76 -7.63 -14.84
C GLU A 104 -10.70 -7.37 -16.34
N ASP A 105 -9.62 -7.80 -16.99
CA ASP A 105 -9.40 -7.62 -18.44
C ASP A 105 -9.61 -6.18 -18.96
N GLY A 106 -9.30 -5.18 -18.11
CA GLY A 106 -9.48 -3.75 -18.43
C GLY A 106 -10.89 -3.22 -18.23
N GLU A 107 -11.84 -4.05 -17.79
CA GLU A 107 -13.19 -3.64 -17.43
C GLU A 107 -13.33 -3.38 -15.94
N PHE A 108 -14.08 -2.34 -15.60
CA PHE A 108 -14.36 -1.98 -14.20
C PHE A 108 -15.67 -2.62 -13.74
N SER A 109 -15.62 -3.25 -12.56
CA SER A 109 -16.79 -3.82 -11.89
C SER A 109 -16.99 -3.23 -10.49
N PRO A 110 -18.24 -3.00 -10.04
CA PRO A 110 -18.50 -2.53 -8.68
C PRO A 110 -17.92 -3.47 -7.61
N LEU A 111 -17.49 -2.88 -6.50
CA LEU A 111 -16.95 -3.64 -5.38
C LEU A 111 -18.03 -4.56 -4.78
N ARG A 112 -17.75 -5.87 -4.79
CA ARG A 112 -18.58 -6.90 -4.15
C ARG A 112 -18.01 -7.37 -2.82
N GLU A 113 -16.68 -7.38 -2.72
CA GLU A 113 -15.92 -7.77 -1.54
C GLU A 113 -14.77 -6.78 -1.31
N GLY A 114 -14.41 -6.56 -0.06
CA GLY A 114 -13.29 -5.68 0.32
C GLY A 114 -11.92 -6.33 0.07
N LEU A 115 -10.86 -5.59 0.41
CA LEU A 115 -9.52 -6.18 0.44
C LEU A 115 -9.36 -7.11 1.64
N VAL A 116 -8.37 -7.99 1.58
CA VAL A 116 -7.97 -8.83 2.71
C VAL A 116 -6.47 -8.67 3.02
N PRO A 117 -6.04 -8.85 4.28
CA PRO A 117 -4.62 -8.89 4.62
C PRO A 117 -3.87 -9.93 3.77
N GLY A 118 -2.67 -9.57 3.32
CA GLY A 118 -1.88 -10.39 2.40
C GLY A 118 -2.05 -10.01 0.92
N SER A 119 -3.04 -9.18 0.57
CA SER A 119 -3.20 -8.67 -0.80
C SER A 119 -1.95 -7.89 -1.21
N ARG A 120 -1.34 -8.27 -2.33
CA ARG A 120 -0.15 -7.58 -2.86
C ARG A 120 -0.57 -6.29 -3.54
N VAL A 121 0.20 -5.22 -3.33
CA VAL A 121 -0.13 -3.89 -3.83
C VAL A 121 0.86 -3.48 -4.91
N TYR A 122 0.32 -3.02 -6.03
CA TYR A 122 1.06 -2.63 -7.23
C TYR A 122 0.70 -1.20 -7.62
N GLU A 123 1.61 -0.53 -8.31
CA GLU A 123 1.32 0.76 -8.92
C GLU A 123 0.23 0.61 -9.99
N ALA A 124 -0.81 1.45 -9.94
CA ALA A 124 -1.83 1.47 -10.99
C ALA A 124 -1.31 2.24 -12.20
N ARG A 125 -1.54 1.70 -13.39
CA ARG A 125 -1.22 2.35 -14.66
C ARG A 125 -2.39 3.23 -15.11
N PRO A 126 -2.17 4.20 -16.00
CA PRO A 126 -3.24 5.06 -16.50
C PRO A 126 -4.42 4.29 -17.13
N GLU A 127 -4.17 3.17 -17.80
CA GLU A 127 -5.20 2.30 -18.37
C GLU A 127 -6.15 1.71 -17.32
N ASP A 128 -5.62 1.29 -16.16
CA ASP A 128 -6.42 0.72 -15.06
C ASP A 128 -7.38 1.74 -14.43
N ILE A 129 -7.01 3.03 -14.54
CA ILE A 129 -7.76 4.15 -13.98
C ILE A 129 -8.82 4.65 -14.97
N ARG A 130 -8.51 4.61 -16.28
CA ARG A 130 -9.44 5.07 -17.32
C ARG A 130 -10.73 4.28 -17.35
N SER A 131 -10.66 2.97 -17.15
CA SER A 131 -11.83 2.09 -17.09
C SER A 131 -12.79 2.51 -15.96
N TYR A 132 -12.26 2.91 -14.81
CA TYR A 132 -13.04 3.44 -13.68
C TYR A 132 -13.75 4.76 -14.01
N PHE A 133 -13.09 5.68 -14.71
CA PHE A 133 -13.70 6.95 -15.10
C PHE A 133 -14.58 6.87 -16.36
N GLY A 134 -14.73 5.69 -16.95
CA GLY A 134 -15.49 5.52 -18.19
C GLY A 134 -14.88 6.26 -19.39
N VAL A 135 -13.56 6.52 -19.36
CA VAL A 135 -12.87 7.24 -20.43
C VAL A 135 -12.37 6.22 -21.46
N SER A 136 -13.12 6.04 -22.54
CA SER A 136 -12.67 5.27 -23.71
C SER A 136 -11.52 5.98 -24.42
N ASN A 137 -10.55 5.23 -24.98
CA ASN A 137 -9.52 5.82 -25.85
C ASN A 137 -10.20 6.52 -27.05
N PRO A 138 -9.76 7.73 -27.45
CA PRO A 138 -10.18 8.34 -28.71
C PRO A 138 -9.67 7.56 -29.92
#